data_AF-A0A177NHJ4-F1
#
_entry.id   AF-A0A177NHJ4-F1
#
_cell.length_a   1.000
_cell.length_b   1.000
_cell.length_c   1.000
_cell.angle_alpha   90.00
_cell.angle_beta   90.00
_cell.angle_gamma   90.00
#
_symmetry.space_group_name_H-M   'P 1'
#
loop_
_entity.id
_entity.type
_entity.pdbx_description
1 polymer ?
#
loop_
_entity_poly.entity_id
_entity_poly.type
_entity_poly.pdbx_seq_one_letter_code
_entity_poly.pdbx_strand_id
1 'polypeptide(L)'
;MKSIELRKIRCIDGLHYSFEILESYQASLYMDCCEIQNNNSAVIKVISGSWGFIDALHRIREIAQSTPGINVKHQEMRAFLNATEIAEDFRHYIQHLRGELANDPPNTFPVWGSISWVDPNKPNRCHTAMFGAQIQGTQFSSCVYDRLEGKWVSKVALGIGGKSFNFDLMYEAVVRVRKYLIPAIVEGSSAEIEFHEKLPILTVDVEIPKNA
;
A
#
# COMPACT_ATOMS: atom_id res chain seq x y z
N MET A 1 17.00 28.80 -6.06
CA MET A 1 15.81 27.98 -6.39
C MET A 1 14.54 28.68 -5.91
N LYS A 2 13.49 28.81 -6.74
CA LYS A 2 12.21 29.43 -6.31
C LYS A 2 11.48 28.49 -5.33
N SER A 3 10.73 29.03 -4.36
CA SER A 3 9.99 28.24 -3.34
C SER A 3 9.05 27.18 -3.96
N ILE A 4 8.40 27.51 -5.09
CA ILE A 4 7.51 26.59 -5.80
C ILE A 4 8.26 25.41 -6.45
N GLU A 5 9.47 25.65 -6.97
CA GLU A 5 10.31 24.63 -7.59
C GLU A 5 10.86 23.67 -6.53
N LEU A 6 11.30 24.21 -5.38
CA LEU A 6 11.72 23.38 -4.24
C LEU A 6 10.57 22.49 -3.74
N ARG A 7 9.34 23.00 -3.70
CA ARG A 7 8.17 22.20 -3.32
C ARG A 7 7.89 21.08 -4.33
N LYS A 8 7.99 21.35 -5.64
CA LYS A 8 7.84 20.31 -6.67
C LYS A 8 8.90 19.22 -6.51
N ILE A 9 10.17 19.58 -6.35
CA ILE A 9 11.27 18.61 -6.14
C ILE A 9 10.96 17.69 -4.95
N ARG A 10 10.56 18.26 -3.81
CA ARG A 10 10.18 17.48 -2.62
C ARG A 10 8.99 16.54 -2.87
N CYS A 11 8.02 16.96 -3.67
CA CYS A 11 6.89 16.10 -4.05
C CYS A 11 7.35 14.96 -4.98
N ILE A 12 8.24 15.25 -5.93
CA ILE A 12 8.83 14.26 -6.85
C ILE A 12 9.61 13.20 -6.06
N ASP A 13 10.48 13.61 -5.14
CA ASP A 13 11.23 12.70 -4.28
C ASP A 13 10.29 11.82 -3.44
N GLY A 14 9.30 12.45 -2.80
CA GLY A 14 8.32 11.75 -1.99
C GLY A 14 7.51 10.74 -2.81
N LEU A 15 7.10 11.11 -4.03
CA LEU A 15 6.40 10.20 -4.94
C LEU A 15 7.30 9.05 -5.38
N HIS A 16 8.54 9.33 -5.77
CA HIS A 16 9.50 8.31 -6.22
C HIS A 16 9.65 7.21 -5.17
N TYR A 17 10.07 7.55 -3.95
CA TYR A 17 10.23 6.53 -2.91
C TYR A 17 8.92 5.86 -2.53
N SER A 18 7.79 6.57 -2.56
CA SER A 18 6.50 5.94 -2.25
C SER A 18 6.09 4.92 -3.31
N PHE A 19 6.36 5.19 -4.59
CA PHE A 19 6.15 4.21 -5.66
C PHE A 19 7.07 3.00 -5.52
N GLU A 20 8.37 3.21 -5.27
CA GLU A 20 9.34 2.11 -5.10
C GLU A 20 9.00 1.23 -3.88
N ILE A 21 8.59 1.84 -2.76
CA ILE A 21 8.15 1.10 -1.56
C ILE A 21 6.90 0.27 -1.87
N LEU A 22 5.91 0.88 -2.54
CA LEU A 22 4.67 0.18 -2.91
C LEU A 22 4.94 -0.98 -3.88
N GLU A 23 5.82 -0.77 -4.86
CA GLU A 23 6.25 -1.78 -5.82
C GLU A 23 7.00 -2.93 -5.12
N SER A 24 7.86 -2.63 -4.15
CA SER A 24 8.52 -3.65 -3.33
C SER A 24 7.52 -4.53 -2.58
N TYR A 25 6.46 -3.95 -2.00
CA TYR A 25 5.42 -4.73 -1.34
C TYR A 25 4.60 -5.55 -2.33
N GLN A 26 4.18 -4.95 -3.46
CA GLN A 26 3.41 -5.66 -4.48
C GLN A 26 4.17 -6.86 -5.04
N ALA A 27 5.48 -6.71 -5.27
CA ALA A 27 6.31 -7.73 -5.88
C ALA A 27 6.41 -9.02 -5.03
N SER A 28 6.39 -8.91 -3.70
CA SER A 28 6.53 -10.07 -2.81
C SER A 28 5.20 -10.59 -2.26
N LEU A 29 4.19 -9.72 -2.06
CA LEU A 29 3.02 -10.01 -1.23
C LEU A 29 2.29 -11.31 -1.60
N TYR A 30 2.08 -11.57 -2.90
CA TYR A 30 1.40 -12.79 -3.33
C TYR A 30 2.19 -14.06 -3.00
N MET A 31 3.51 -14.04 -3.21
CA MET A 31 4.37 -15.17 -2.88
C MET A 31 4.47 -15.37 -1.37
N ASP A 32 4.58 -14.28 -0.60
CA ASP A 32 4.57 -14.32 0.86
C ASP A 32 3.26 -14.95 1.39
N CYS A 33 2.11 -14.66 0.75
CA CYS A 33 0.84 -15.30 1.08
C CYS A 33 0.85 -16.82 0.79
N CYS A 34 1.42 -17.23 -0.34
CA CYS A 34 1.53 -18.64 -0.70
C CYS A 34 2.38 -19.43 0.30
N GLU A 35 3.37 -18.81 0.94
CA GLU A 35 4.21 -19.44 1.97
C GLU A 35 3.43 -19.79 3.25
N ILE A 36 2.35 -19.09 3.57
CA ILE A 36 1.58 -19.28 4.82
C ILE A 36 1.13 -20.74 4.98
N GLN A 37 0.73 -21.41 3.89
CA GLN A 37 0.19 -22.78 3.95
C GLN A 37 1.20 -23.79 4.51
N ASN A 38 2.48 -23.56 4.28
CA ASN A 38 3.57 -24.44 4.71
C ASN A 38 4.32 -23.87 5.92
N ASN A 39 4.17 -22.57 6.18
CA ASN A 39 4.83 -21.87 7.26
C ASN A 39 3.96 -20.73 7.79
N ASN A 40 3.20 -21.00 8.86
CA ASN A 40 2.35 -19.98 9.49
C ASN A 40 3.13 -18.73 9.96
N SER A 41 4.44 -18.82 10.25
CA SER A 41 5.23 -17.65 10.65
C SER A 41 5.42 -16.64 9.52
N ALA A 42 5.24 -17.04 8.25
CA ALA A 42 5.23 -16.13 7.11
C ALA A 42 4.12 -15.08 7.20
N VAL A 43 3.09 -15.32 8.02
CA VAL A 43 1.99 -14.39 8.26
C VAL A 43 2.45 -13.00 8.69
N ILE A 44 3.54 -12.89 9.46
CA ILE A 44 4.05 -11.59 9.92
C ILE A 44 4.57 -10.74 8.76
N LYS A 45 5.25 -11.37 7.78
CA LYS A 45 5.69 -10.68 6.56
C LYS A 45 4.49 -10.18 5.77
N VAL A 46 3.45 -11.01 5.63
CA VAL A 46 2.23 -10.66 4.91
C VAL A 46 1.46 -9.53 5.60
N ILE A 47 1.33 -9.56 6.92
CA ILE A 47 0.73 -8.46 7.70
C ILE A 47 1.53 -7.18 7.46
N SER A 48 2.84 -7.22 7.66
CA SER A 48 3.72 -6.05 7.46
C SER A 48 3.64 -5.50 6.03
N GLY A 49 3.67 -6.38 5.01
CA GLY A 49 3.61 -5.99 3.62
C GLY A 49 2.25 -5.41 3.21
N SER A 50 1.16 -5.99 3.73
CA SER A 50 -0.21 -5.53 3.47
C SER A 50 -0.42 -4.11 3.99
N TRP A 51 -0.09 -3.88 5.25
CA TRP A 51 -0.24 -2.56 5.87
C TRP A 51 0.77 -1.54 5.32
N GLY A 52 2.00 -1.98 5.04
CA GLY A 52 3.01 -1.16 4.39
C GLY A 52 2.59 -0.69 3.00
N PHE A 53 1.93 -1.56 2.21
CA PHE A 53 1.37 -1.21 0.91
C PHE A 53 0.27 -0.14 1.06
N ILE A 54 -0.68 -0.34 1.99
CA ILE A 54 -1.77 0.60 2.24
C ILE A 54 -1.23 1.99 2.63
N ASP A 55 -0.24 2.02 3.53
CA ASP A 55 0.41 3.27 3.94
C ASP A 55 1.17 3.94 2.79
N ALA A 56 1.88 3.18 1.96
CA ALA A 56 2.56 3.72 0.79
C ALA A 56 1.55 4.29 -0.24
N LEU A 57 0.44 3.59 -0.46
CA LEU A 57 -0.64 4.03 -1.34
C LEU A 57 -1.28 5.32 -0.85
N HIS A 58 -1.62 5.39 0.44
CA HIS A 58 -2.12 6.61 1.06
C HIS A 58 -1.12 7.76 0.91
N ARG A 59 0.18 7.51 1.14
CA ARG A 59 1.22 8.53 0.95
C ARG A 59 1.28 9.04 -0.49
N ILE A 60 1.15 8.17 -1.49
CA ILE A 60 1.07 8.57 -2.91
C ILE A 60 -0.14 9.49 -3.14
N ARG A 61 -1.32 9.16 -2.59
CA ARG A 61 -2.53 10.00 -2.70
C ARG A 61 -2.28 11.40 -2.16
N GLU A 62 -1.79 11.50 -0.92
CA GLU A 62 -1.54 12.77 -0.25
C GLU A 62 -0.53 13.65 -1.00
N ILE A 63 0.59 13.05 -1.44
CA ILE A 63 1.62 13.81 -2.16
C ILE A 63 1.10 14.24 -3.53
N ALA A 64 0.43 13.35 -4.27
CA ALA A 64 -0.11 13.67 -5.59
C ALA A 64 -1.12 14.82 -5.53
N GLN A 65 -2.00 14.85 -4.53
CA GLN A 65 -2.96 15.95 -4.31
C GLN A 65 -2.27 17.25 -3.86
N SER A 66 -1.14 17.14 -3.16
CA SER A 66 -0.38 18.27 -2.66
C SER A 66 0.66 18.84 -3.64
N THR A 67 0.84 18.19 -4.79
CA THR A 67 1.87 18.52 -5.78
C THR A 67 1.49 19.78 -6.58
N PRO A 68 2.32 20.85 -6.56
CA PRO A 68 2.02 22.06 -7.31
C PRO A 68 1.95 21.83 -8.82
N GLY A 69 0.94 22.41 -9.47
CA GLY A 69 0.73 22.31 -10.92
C GLY A 69 -0.06 21.07 -11.35
N ILE A 70 -0.36 20.15 -10.44
CA ILE A 70 -1.20 18.99 -10.75
C ILE A 70 -2.68 19.35 -10.63
N ASN A 71 -3.43 19.07 -11.69
CA ASN A 71 -4.87 19.24 -11.71
C ASN A 71 -5.56 17.99 -11.14
N VAL A 72 -5.99 18.05 -9.89
CA VAL A 72 -6.74 16.97 -9.22
C VAL A 72 -8.08 16.63 -9.92
N LYS A 73 -8.61 17.53 -10.74
CA LYS A 73 -9.83 17.29 -11.53
C LYS A 73 -9.55 16.57 -12.86
N HIS A 74 -8.28 16.40 -13.24
CA HIS A 74 -7.90 15.63 -14.42
C HIS A 74 -8.45 14.20 -14.33
N GLN A 75 -8.85 13.60 -15.45
CA GLN A 75 -9.50 12.29 -15.49
C GLN A 75 -8.67 11.20 -14.81
N GLU A 76 -7.36 11.18 -15.07
CA GLU A 76 -6.43 10.21 -14.48
C GLU A 76 -6.31 10.36 -12.95
N MET A 77 -6.24 11.59 -12.46
CA MET A 77 -6.23 11.86 -11.01
C MET A 77 -7.54 11.45 -10.35
N ARG A 78 -8.69 11.79 -10.96
CA ARG A 78 -10.00 11.41 -10.42
C ARG A 78 -10.19 9.89 -10.41
N ALA A 79 -9.79 9.21 -11.48
CA ALA A 79 -9.87 7.76 -11.56
C ALA A 79 -9.03 7.11 -10.46
N PHE A 80 -7.79 7.59 -10.26
CA PHE A 80 -6.91 7.12 -9.20
C PHE A 80 -7.49 7.38 -7.80
N LEU A 81 -7.93 8.62 -7.52
CA LEU A 81 -8.46 8.98 -6.21
C LEU A 81 -9.74 8.23 -5.86
N ASN A 82 -10.61 7.98 -6.83
CA ASN A 82 -11.81 7.18 -6.63
C ASN A 82 -11.48 5.70 -6.41
N ALA A 83 -10.62 5.13 -7.27
CA ALA A 83 -10.26 3.71 -7.18
C ALA A 83 -9.58 3.35 -5.86
N THR A 84 -8.82 4.28 -5.28
CA THR A 84 -7.99 4.04 -4.10
C THR A 84 -8.55 4.67 -2.81
N GLU A 85 -9.80 5.14 -2.84
CA GLU A 85 -10.46 5.76 -1.67
C GLU A 85 -10.49 4.82 -0.45
N ILE A 86 -10.69 3.53 -0.67
CA ILE A 86 -10.71 2.50 0.38
C ILE A 86 -9.41 2.41 1.19
N ALA A 87 -8.29 2.92 0.67
CA ALA A 87 -7.02 2.97 1.40
C ALA A 87 -7.11 3.85 2.65
N GLU A 88 -7.92 4.91 2.60
CA GLU A 88 -8.16 5.81 3.72
C GLU A 88 -8.83 5.07 4.89
N ASP A 89 -9.91 4.35 4.58
CA ASP A 89 -10.68 3.58 5.56
C ASP A 89 -9.80 2.53 6.26
N PHE A 90 -9.00 1.80 5.48
CA PHE A 90 -8.13 0.74 6.01
C PHE A 90 -7.01 1.32 6.86
N ARG A 91 -6.40 2.42 6.42
CA ARG A 91 -5.36 3.09 7.20
C ARG A 91 -5.92 3.66 8.51
N HIS A 92 -7.09 4.30 8.47
CA HIS A 92 -7.75 4.80 9.66
C HIS A 92 -8.09 3.70 10.64
N TYR A 93 -8.60 2.57 10.17
CA TYR A 93 -8.90 1.42 11.01
C TYR A 93 -7.69 1.01 11.86
N ILE A 94 -6.52 0.82 11.22
CA ILE A 94 -5.34 0.34 11.95
C ILE A 94 -4.69 1.42 12.82
N GLN A 95 -4.75 2.68 12.41
CA GLN A 95 -4.20 3.80 13.20
C GLN A 95 -5.06 4.15 14.41
N HIS A 96 -6.37 3.91 14.33
CA HIS A 96 -7.32 4.12 15.40
C HIS A 96 -7.75 2.82 16.07
N LEU A 97 -6.90 1.78 16.03
CA LEU A 97 -7.18 0.46 16.58
C LEU A 97 -7.67 0.49 18.04
N ARG A 98 -7.19 1.46 18.84
CA ARG A 98 -7.67 1.68 20.20
C ARG A 98 -9.20 1.86 20.28
N GLY A 99 -9.78 2.59 19.32
CA GLY A 99 -11.23 2.78 19.24
C GLY A 99 -11.94 1.46 18.94
N GLU A 100 -11.44 0.70 17.96
CA GLU A 100 -11.99 -0.61 17.60
C GLU A 100 -11.96 -1.61 18.77
N LEU A 101 -10.87 -1.61 19.55
CA LEU A 101 -10.71 -2.45 20.73
C LEU A 101 -11.63 -2.07 21.90
N ALA A 102 -12.15 -0.84 21.90
CA ALA A 102 -13.00 -0.31 22.97
C ALA A 102 -14.51 -0.44 22.68
N ASN A 103 -14.89 -0.99 21.53
CA ASN A 103 -16.29 -1.14 21.12
C ASN A 103 -17.08 -2.09 22.04
N ASP A 104 -18.34 -1.73 22.33
CA ASP A 104 -19.30 -2.54 23.09
C ASP A 104 -20.68 -2.52 22.40
N PRO A 105 -21.18 -3.65 21.86
CA PRO A 105 -20.52 -4.96 21.85
C PRO A 105 -19.25 -4.98 20.98
N PRO A 106 -18.29 -5.87 21.26
CA PRO A 106 -17.06 -5.96 20.49
C PRO A 106 -17.37 -6.33 19.03
N ASN A 107 -16.58 -5.78 18.12
CA ASN A 107 -16.64 -6.20 16.72
C ASN A 107 -16.25 -7.68 16.62
N THR A 108 -17.09 -8.51 15.99
CA THR A 108 -16.81 -9.95 15.85
C THR A 108 -15.73 -10.25 14.80
N PHE A 109 -15.31 -9.24 14.04
CA PHE A 109 -14.28 -9.33 13.03
C PHE A 109 -12.86 -9.43 13.64
N PRO A 110 -11.91 -10.19 13.04
CA PRO A 110 -10.55 -10.26 13.56
C PRO A 110 -9.87 -8.88 13.58
N VAL A 111 -9.27 -8.50 14.71
CA VAL A 111 -8.71 -7.15 14.98
C VAL A 111 -7.71 -6.69 13.92
N TRP A 112 -6.92 -7.60 13.37
CA TRP A 112 -5.93 -7.27 12.33
C TRP A 112 -6.43 -7.59 10.91
N GLY A 113 -7.59 -8.22 10.82
CA GLY A 113 -8.27 -8.64 9.60
C GLY A 113 -7.97 -10.02 9.10
N SER A 114 -8.32 -10.25 7.84
CA SER A 114 -8.14 -11.52 7.16
C SER A 114 -7.42 -11.29 5.85
N ILE A 115 -6.39 -12.08 5.55
CA ILE A 115 -5.76 -12.08 4.24
C ILE A 115 -6.25 -13.27 3.44
N SER A 116 -6.58 -13.04 2.19
CA SER A 116 -7.00 -14.06 1.25
C SER A 116 -6.16 -14.01 0.00
N TRP A 117 -5.87 -15.17 -0.56
CA TRP A 117 -5.09 -15.26 -1.79
C TRP A 117 -5.55 -16.42 -2.67
N VAL A 118 -5.37 -16.26 -3.97
CA VAL A 118 -5.67 -17.29 -4.96
C VAL A 118 -4.61 -18.40 -4.90
N ASP A 119 -5.01 -19.66 -5.05
CA ASP A 119 -4.09 -20.78 -5.09
C ASP A 119 -3.27 -20.77 -6.39
N PRO A 120 -1.91 -20.85 -6.32
CA PRO A 120 -1.06 -20.78 -7.51
C PRO A 120 -1.23 -21.97 -8.46
N ASN A 121 -1.68 -23.11 -7.95
CA ASN A 121 -1.84 -24.35 -8.73
C ASN A 121 -3.31 -24.62 -9.10
N LYS A 122 -4.26 -23.95 -8.45
CA LYS A 122 -5.70 -24.14 -8.65
C LYS A 122 -6.39 -22.78 -8.75
N PRO A 123 -6.47 -22.17 -9.93
CA PRO A 123 -6.94 -20.79 -10.10
C PRO A 123 -8.40 -20.57 -9.66
N ASN A 124 -9.21 -21.62 -9.45
CA ASN A 124 -10.58 -21.53 -8.93
C ASN A 124 -10.67 -21.71 -7.40
N ARG A 125 -9.53 -21.77 -6.71
CA ARG A 125 -9.43 -21.91 -5.25
C ARG A 125 -8.80 -20.66 -4.67
N CYS A 126 -9.35 -20.18 -3.57
CA CYS A 126 -8.70 -19.21 -2.72
C CYS A 126 -8.47 -19.79 -1.32
N HIS A 127 -7.48 -19.24 -0.63
CA HIS A 127 -7.15 -19.51 0.76
C HIS A 127 -7.46 -18.26 1.57
N THR A 128 -7.71 -18.41 2.86
CA THR A 128 -7.94 -17.28 3.77
C THR A 128 -7.35 -17.58 5.12
N ALA A 129 -6.48 -16.70 5.60
CA ALA A 129 -5.94 -16.71 6.93
C ALA A 129 -6.53 -15.55 7.73
N MET A 130 -7.00 -15.83 8.94
CA MET A 130 -7.50 -14.81 9.87
C MET A 130 -6.39 -14.43 10.83
N PHE A 131 -6.27 -13.14 11.12
CA PHE A 131 -5.25 -12.63 12.03
C PHE A 131 -5.84 -12.42 13.43
N GLY A 132 -5.31 -13.16 14.41
CA GLY A 132 -5.67 -13.00 15.82
C GLY A 132 -6.73 -13.98 16.32
N ALA A 133 -7.32 -13.66 17.46
CA ALA A 133 -8.29 -14.53 18.14
C ALA A 133 -9.63 -14.57 17.38
N GLN A 134 -10.19 -15.77 17.26
CA GLN A 134 -11.51 -15.98 16.69
C GLN A 134 -12.51 -16.08 17.84
N ILE A 135 -13.51 -15.20 17.84
CA ILE A 135 -14.62 -15.24 18.79
C ILE A 135 -15.88 -15.79 18.12
N GLN A 136 -16.86 -16.20 18.93
CA GLN A 136 -18.11 -16.73 18.40
C GLN A 136 -18.79 -15.70 17.48
N GLY A 137 -19.22 -16.13 16.29
CA GLY A 137 -19.83 -15.25 15.30
C GLY A 137 -18.83 -14.45 14.45
N THR A 138 -17.54 -14.82 14.46
CA THR A 138 -16.53 -14.21 13.57
C THR A 138 -16.96 -14.29 12.11
N GLN A 139 -17.02 -13.13 11.47
CA GLN A 139 -17.23 -13.00 10.02
C GLN A 139 -15.95 -12.50 9.38
N PHE A 140 -15.71 -12.87 8.14
CA PHE A 140 -14.54 -12.42 7.38
C PHE A 140 -14.87 -12.30 5.90
N SER A 141 -14.12 -11.44 5.21
CA SER A 141 -14.19 -11.29 3.76
C SER A 141 -13.04 -12.06 3.12
N SER A 142 -13.33 -12.70 1.98
CA SER A 142 -12.33 -13.41 1.18
C SER A 142 -12.10 -12.72 -0.18
N CYS A 143 -11.29 -13.33 -1.05
CA CYS A 143 -11.11 -12.87 -2.43
C CYS A 143 -12.48 -12.73 -3.11
N VAL A 144 -12.69 -11.61 -3.81
CA VAL A 144 -13.93 -11.38 -4.56
C VAL A 144 -13.85 -12.16 -5.87
N TYR A 145 -14.89 -12.94 -6.18
CA TYR A 145 -15.01 -13.67 -7.44
C TYR A 145 -15.99 -12.98 -8.37
N ASP A 146 -15.51 -12.54 -9.53
CA ASP A 146 -16.34 -12.02 -10.60
C ASP A 146 -16.99 -13.20 -11.34
N ARG A 147 -18.32 -13.34 -11.18
CA ARG A 147 -19.09 -14.42 -11.80
C ARG A 147 -19.37 -14.18 -13.28
N LEU A 148 -19.32 -12.93 -13.74
CA LEU A 148 -19.52 -12.58 -15.14
C LEU A 148 -18.26 -12.92 -15.95
N GLU A 149 -17.11 -12.49 -15.44
CA GLU A 149 -15.81 -12.71 -16.07
C GLU A 149 -15.19 -14.08 -15.72
N GLY A 150 -15.75 -14.78 -14.72
CA GLY A 150 -15.29 -16.10 -14.30
C GLY A 150 -13.88 -16.10 -13.70
N LYS A 151 -13.51 -15.05 -12.96
CA LYS A 151 -12.17 -14.88 -12.38
C LYS A 151 -12.20 -14.21 -11.02
N TRP A 152 -11.13 -14.38 -10.23
CA TRP A 152 -10.91 -13.56 -9.04
C TRP A 152 -10.59 -12.12 -9.43
N VAL A 153 -11.16 -11.16 -8.70
CA VAL A 153 -10.93 -9.73 -8.91
C VAL A 153 -9.48 -9.34 -8.60
N SER A 154 -8.86 -9.99 -7.61
CA SER A 154 -7.44 -9.84 -7.29
C SER A 154 -6.89 -11.14 -6.71
N LYS A 155 -5.59 -11.37 -6.95
CA LYS A 155 -4.81 -12.48 -6.40
C LYS A 155 -4.68 -12.42 -4.89
N VAL A 156 -4.67 -11.23 -4.31
CA VAL A 156 -4.56 -11.01 -2.85
C VAL A 156 -5.59 -9.98 -2.42
N ALA A 157 -6.26 -10.23 -1.31
CA ALA A 157 -7.18 -9.28 -0.70
C ALA A 157 -7.02 -9.25 0.82
N LEU A 158 -7.03 -8.04 1.40
CA LEU A 158 -7.15 -7.84 2.85
C LEU A 158 -8.61 -7.49 3.18
N GLY A 159 -9.23 -8.29 4.03
CA GLY A 159 -10.57 -8.06 4.54
C GLY A 159 -10.55 -7.28 5.84
N ILE A 160 -11.43 -6.27 5.97
CA ILE A 160 -11.73 -5.56 7.22
C ILE A 160 -13.20 -5.20 7.29
N GLY A 161 -13.91 -5.62 8.33
CA GLY A 161 -15.27 -5.14 8.61
C GLY A 161 -16.24 -5.29 7.42
N GLY A 162 -16.18 -6.41 6.71
CA GLY A 162 -16.97 -6.68 5.50
C GLY A 162 -16.45 -6.04 4.21
N LYS A 163 -15.48 -5.12 4.28
CA LYS A 163 -14.80 -4.53 3.11
C LYS A 163 -13.62 -5.41 2.66
N SER A 164 -13.25 -5.28 1.39
CA SER A 164 -12.13 -6.00 0.78
C SER A 164 -11.22 -5.05 0.03
N PHE A 165 -9.97 -4.97 0.47
CA PHE A 165 -8.90 -4.23 -0.19
C PHE A 165 -8.20 -5.16 -1.18
N ASN A 166 -8.47 -4.96 -2.47
CA ASN A 166 -7.98 -5.80 -3.56
C ASN A 166 -6.67 -5.23 -4.10
N PHE A 167 -5.52 -5.82 -3.74
CA PHE A 167 -4.21 -5.22 -3.96
C PHE A 167 -3.89 -4.97 -5.43
N ASP A 168 -4.24 -5.88 -6.34
CA ASP A 168 -3.93 -5.74 -7.76
C ASP A 168 -4.66 -4.53 -8.37
N LEU A 169 -5.93 -4.31 -8.03
CA LEU A 169 -6.69 -3.15 -8.52
C LEU A 169 -6.07 -1.83 -8.06
N MET A 170 -5.59 -1.80 -6.80
CA MET A 170 -4.92 -0.62 -6.25
C MET A 170 -3.59 -0.38 -6.95
N TYR A 171 -2.82 -1.45 -7.18
CA TYR A 171 -1.55 -1.38 -7.90
C TYR A 171 -1.74 -0.90 -9.35
N GLU A 172 -2.74 -1.42 -10.05
CA GLU A 172 -3.08 -0.99 -11.41
C GLU A 172 -3.44 0.51 -11.47
N ALA A 173 -4.22 1.00 -10.49
CA ALA A 173 -4.54 2.42 -10.38
C ALA A 173 -3.28 3.27 -10.14
N VAL A 174 -2.34 2.79 -9.33
CA VAL A 174 -1.03 3.44 -9.07
C VAL A 174 -0.18 3.48 -10.34
N VAL A 175 -0.05 2.37 -11.06
CA VAL A 175 0.72 2.30 -12.32
C VAL A 175 0.16 3.29 -13.34
N ARG A 176 -1.17 3.35 -13.45
CA ARG A 176 -1.85 4.28 -14.36
C ARG A 176 -1.59 5.74 -13.98
N VAL A 177 -1.75 6.10 -12.70
CA VAL A 177 -1.52 7.50 -12.28
C VAL A 177 -0.05 7.88 -12.37
N ARG A 178 0.90 6.97 -12.10
CA ARG A 178 2.35 7.23 -12.22
C ARG A 178 2.73 7.66 -13.64
N LYS A 179 2.15 7.01 -14.66
CA LYS A 179 2.36 7.34 -16.09
C LYS A 179 1.87 8.75 -16.47
N TYR A 180 0.85 9.26 -15.77
CA TYR A 180 0.35 10.62 -15.96
C TYR A 180 1.12 11.64 -15.10
N LEU A 181 1.30 11.32 -13.82
CA LEU A 181 1.77 12.22 -12.78
C LEU A 181 3.24 12.58 -12.98
N ILE A 182 4.12 11.60 -13.25
CA ILE A 182 5.55 11.87 -13.40
C ILE A 182 5.82 12.82 -14.58
N PRO A 183 5.34 12.57 -15.80
CA PRO A 183 5.53 13.51 -16.90
C PRO A 183 4.96 14.90 -16.61
N ALA A 184 3.76 14.97 -16.02
CA ALA A 184 3.11 16.26 -15.72
C ALA A 184 3.90 17.12 -14.73
N ILE A 185 4.67 16.51 -13.82
CA ILE A 185 5.54 17.27 -12.91
C ILE A 185 6.84 17.67 -13.60
N VAL A 186 7.42 16.79 -14.43
CA VAL A 186 8.73 17.00 -15.08
C VAL A 186 8.64 18.03 -16.22
N GLU A 187 7.55 18.05 -17.00
CA GLU A 187 7.35 18.97 -18.16
C GLU A 187 7.41 20.46 -17.77
N GLY A 188 7.26 20.77 -16.48
CA GLY A 188 7.35 22.13 -15.94
C GLY A 188 8.47 22.34 -14.91
N SER A 189 9.50 21.49 -14.89
CA SER A 189 10.60 21.52 -13.92
C SER A 189 11.95 21.87 -14.57
N SER A 190 12.84 22.53 -13.83
CA SER A 190 14.21 22.80 -14.30
C SER A 190 15.05 21.52 -14.42
N ALA A 191 16.09 21.52 -15.26
CA ALA A 191 17.00 20.38 -15.51
C ALA A 191 17.76 19.84 -14.27
N GLU A 192 17.60 20.45 -13.09
CA GLU A 192 18.21 20.02 -11.83
C GLU A 192 17.50 18.83 -11.16
N ILE A 193 16.42 18.30 -11.75
CA ILE A 193 15.70 17.13 -11.22
C ILE A 193 16.27 15.86 -11.86
N GLU A 194 17.46 15.45 -11.43
CA GLU A 194 18.00 14.13 -11.73
C GLU A 194 17.92 13.25 -10.48
N PHE A 195 17.22 12.12 -10.58
CA PHE A 195 17.29 11.09 -9.56
C PHE A 195 18.65 10.40 -9.62
N HIS A 196 19.42 10.46 -8.54
CA HIS A 196 20.70 9.78 -8.47
C HIS A 196 20.50 8.27 -8.30
N GLU A 197 21.07 7.46 -9.19
CA GLU A 197 21.05 5.98 -9.10
C GLU A 197 21.76 5.45 -7.83
N LYS A 198 22.64 6.26 -7.22
CA LYS A 198 23.35 5.93 -5.98
C LYS A 198 23.03 6.94 -4.90
N LEU A 199 22.59 6.44 -3.75
CA LEU A 199 22.37 7.26 -2.56
C LEU A 199 23.71 7.78 -2.02
N PRO A 200 23.81 9.07 -1.66
CA PRO A 200 24.95 9.55 -0.90
C PRO A 200 24.94 8.91 0.49
N ILE A 201 25.93 8.08 0.79
CA ILE A 201 26.15 7.50 2.11
C ILE A 201 27.23 8.32 2.82
N LEU A 202 26.85 8.99 3.90
CA LEU A 202 27.79 9.72 4.75
C LEU A 202 28.28 8.79 5.87
N THR A 203 29.55 8.41 5.81
CA THR A 203 30.23 7.62 6.85
C THR A 203 31.10 8.54 7.69
N VAL A 204 30.99 8.44 9.02
CA VAL A 204 31.80 9.21 9.97
C VAL A 204 32.48 8.24 10.92
N ASP A 205 33.81 8.27 10.93
CA ASP A 205 34.62 7.58 11.93
C ASP A 205 35.04 8.58 13.01
N VAL A 206 34.89 8.20 14.29
CA VAL A 206 35.32 9.01 15.44
C VAL A 206 36.55 8.37 16.04
N GLU A 207 37.70 9.05 15.97
CA GLU A 207 38.90 8.63 16.69
C GLU A 207 38.81 9.02 18.17
N ILE A 208 38.82 8.03 19.06
CA ILE A 208 38.95 8.27 20.50
C ILE A 208 40.44 8.35 20.82
N PRO A 209 40.94 9.49 21.36
CA PRO A 209 42.34 9.62 21.75
C PRO A 209 42.70 8.54 22.78
N LYS A 210 43.82 7.84 22.56
CA LYS A 210 44.24 6.71 23.41
C LYS A 210 44.69 7.07 24.84
N ASN A 211 44.56 8.32 25.28
CA ASN A 211 44.97 8.73 26.62
C ASN A 211 43.89 9.62 27.25
N ALA A 212 43.08 9.03 28.12
CA ALA A 212 42.39 9.69 29.23
C ALA A 212 42.88 9.07 30.53
#